data_AF-A0A1F9DBR9-F1
#
_entry.id   AF-A0A1F9DBR9-F1
#
_cell.length_a   1.000
_cell.length_b   1.000
_cell.length_c   1.000
_cell.angle_alpha   90.00
_cell.angle_beta   90.00
_cell.angle_gamma   90.00
#
_symmetry.space_group_name_H-M   'P 1'
#
loop_
_entity.id
_entity.type
_entity.pdbx_description
1 polymer ?
#
loop_
_entity_poly.entity_id
_entity_poly.type
_entity_poly.pdbx_seq_one_letter_code
_entity_poly.pdbx_strand_id
1 'polypeptide(L)' 'MRSYSDSFAILGEQGMIPETFVATLRRMVQFRNRLVHLYWEVEAEIVYELLQKNLDDFDLFARYVLDFMAGEEQ' A
#
# COMPACT_ATOMS: atom_id res chain seq x y z
N MET A 1 13.93 -12.79 1.99
CA MET A 1 13.73 -11.45 1.42
C MET A 1 12.58 -10.83 2.19
N ARG A 2 12.85 -9.89 3.11
CA ARG A 2 11.78 -9.12 3.75
C ARG A 2 11.07 -8.35 2.63
N SER A 3 9.82 -8.68 2.37
CA SER A 3 9.05 -8.00 1.35
C SER A 3 8.66 -6.61 1.88
N TYR A 4 8.50 -5.61 1.02
CA TYR A 4 7.85 -4.34 1.41
C TYR A 4 6.47 -4.58 2.04
N SER A 5 5.84 -5.73 1.73
CA SER A 5 4.62 -6.22 2.38
C SER A 5 4.78 -6.49 3.89
N ASP A 6 5.97 -6.85 4.36
CA ASP A 6 6.23 -7.17 5.76
C ASP A 6 6.35 -5.89 6.59
N SER A 7 6.82 -4.80 6.00
CA SER A 7 6.85 -3.49 6.65
C SER A 7 5.45 -3.06 7.09
N PHE A 8 4.43 -3.26 6.24
CA PHE A 8 3.05 -2.92 6.60
C PHE A 8 2.48 -3.79 7.73
N ALA A 9 2.92 -5.05 7.88
CA ALA A 9 2.51 -5.84 9.05
C ALA A 9 3.09 -5.27 10.34
N ILE A 10 4.37 -4.89 10.34
CA ILE A 10 4.98 -4.26 11.51
C ILE A 10 4.23 -2.97 11.89
N LEU A 11 3.86 -2.14 10.91
CA LEU A 11 3.10 -0.92 11.20
C LEU A 11 1.69 -1.23 11.76
N GLY A 12 1.05 -2.30 11.30
CA GLY A 12 -0.22 -2.78 11.86
C GLY A 12 -0.09 -3.27 13.30
N GLU A 13 0.95 -4.06 13.57
CA GLU A 13 1.27 -4.57 14.92
C GLU A 13 1.55 -3.45 15.92
N GLN A 14 2.12 -2.33 15.47
CA GLN A 14 2.33 -1.13 16.29
C GLN A 14 1.07 -0.25 16.45
N GLY A 15 -0.06 -0.65 15.85
CA GLY A 15 -1.32 0.10 15.91
C GLY A 15 -1.35 1.39 15.09
N MET A 16 -0.32 1.64 14.27
CA MET A 16 -0.25 2.83 13.41
C MET A 16 -1.28 2.77 12.28
N ILE A 17 -1.51 1.58 11.71
CA ILE A 17 -2.52 1.35 10.67
C ILE A 17 -3.47 0.22 11.07
N PRO A 18 -4.77 0.31 10.74
CA PRO A 18 -5.70 -0.79 11.00
C PRO A 18 -5.32 -2.06 10.25
N GLU A 19 -5.48 -3.23 10.88
CA GLU A 19 -5.21 -4.54 10.25
C GLU A 19 -5.98 -4.76 8.95
N THR A 20 -7.20 -4.24 8.86
CA THR A 20 -8.01 -4.27 7.64
C THR A 20 -7.34 -3.51 6.50
N PHE A 21 -6.60 -2.45 6.80
CA PHE A 21 -5.87 -1.63 5.83
C PHE A 21 -4.50 -2.23 5.50
N VAL A 22 -3.83 -2.90 6.44
CA VAL A 22 -2.64 -3.72 6.17
C VAL A 22 -2.91 -4.70 5.02
N ALA A 23 -4.04 -5.40 5.06
CA ALA A 23 -4.41 -6.35 4.01
C ALA A 23 -4.58 -5.68 2.63
N THR A 24 -5.03 -4.43 2.57
CA THR A 24 -5.13 -3.63 1.33
C THR A 24 -3.75 -3.27 0.80
N LEU A 25 -2.86 -2.73 1.65
CA LEU A 25 -1.50 -2.35 1.27
C LEU A 25 -0.67 -3.55 0.80
N ARG A 26 -0.84 -4.71 1.45
CA ARG A 26 -0.21 -5.97 1.01
C ARG A 26 -0.64 -6.36 -0.40
N ARG A 27 -1.93 -6.24 -0.71
CA ARG A 27 -2.45 -6.49 -2.07
C ARG A 27 -1.89 -5.50 -3.08
N MET A 28 -1.74 -4.22 -2.73
CA MET A 28 -1.10 -3.23 -3.61
C MET A 28 0.36 -3.59 -3.93
N VAL A 29 1.16 -4.01 -2.94
CA VAL A 29 2.54 -4.45 -3.17
C VAL A 29 2.60 -5.65 -4.11
N GLN A 30 1.71 -6.63 -3.91
CA GLN A 30 1.62 -7.81 -4.79
C GLN A 30 1.19 -7.41 -6.21
N PHE A 31 0.23 -6.50 -6.34
CA PHE A 31 -0.22 -5.98 -7.62
C PHE A 31 0.91 -5.27 -8.37
N ARG A 32 1.68 -4.39 -7.70
CA ARG A 32 2.88 -3.75 -8.26
C ARG A 32 3.91 -4.78 -8.76
N ASN A 33 4.13 -5.85 -8.00
CA ASN A 33 5.04 -6.92 -8.43
C ASN A 33 4.52 -7.68 -9.66
N ARG A 34 3.19 -7.90 -9.73
CA ARG A 34 2.56 -8.54 -10.89
C ARG A 34 2.60 -7.62 -12.13
N LEU A 35 2.43 -6.31 -11.95
CA LEU A 35 2.51 -5.34 -13.04
C LEU A 35 3.86 -5.37 -13.77
N VAL A 36 4.98 -5.44 -13.04
CA VAL A 36 6.33 -5.56 -13.64
C VAL A 36 6.42 -6.73 -14.63
N HIS A 37 5.76 -7.85 -14.32
CA HIS A 37 5.68 -9.00 -15.22
C HIS A 37 4.66 -8.79 -16.35
N LEU A 38 3.50 -8.20 -16.04
CA LEU A 38 2.42 -7.97 -17.01
C LEU A 38 2.75 -6.90 -18.06
N TYR A 39 3.61 -5.91 -17.78
CA TYR A 39 4.05 -4.93 -18.79
C TYR A 39 4.73 -5.59 -20.01
N TRP A 40 5.22 -6.82 -19.86
CA TRP A 40 5.77 -7.59 -20.97
C TRP A 40 4.70 -8.27 -21.82
N GLU A 41 3.50 -8.51 -21.27
CA GLU A 41 2.43 -9.29 -21.88
C GLU A 41 1.17 -8.46 -22.22
N VAL A 42 1.02 -7.27 -21.63
CA VAL A 42 -0.21 -6.45 -21.66
C VAL A 42 0.09 -5.03 -22.17
N GLU A 43 -0.84 -4.48 -22.95
CA GLU A 43 -0.77 -3.11 -23.47
C GLU A 43 -0.75 -2.05 -22.36
N ALA A 44 0.07 -1.00 -22.56
CA ALA A 44 0.30 0.04 -21.58
C ALA A 44 -0.97 0.81 -21.18
N GLU A 45 -1.94 0.96 -22.08
CA GLU A 45 -3.25 1.59 -21.82
C GLU A 45 -4.00 0.90 -20.67
N ILE A 46 -4.06 -0.44 -20.68
CA ILE A 46 -4.81 -1.21 -19.68
C ILE A 46 -4.16 -1.06 -18.30
N VAL A 47 -2.83 -1.04 -18.27
CA VAL A 47 -2.09 -0.83 -17.03
C VAL A 47 -2.32 0.59 -16.50
N TYR A 48 -2.29 1.59 -17.39
CA TYR A 48 -2.56 2.97 -17.04
C TYR A 48 -3.95 3.13 -16.40
N GLU A 49 -5.00 2.57 -16.99
CA GLU A 49 -6.35 2.60 -16.42
C GLU A 49 -6.44 1.92 -15.05
N LEU A 50 -5.73 0.81 -14.87
CA LEU A 50 -5.75 0.06 -13.62
C LEU A 50 -5.03 0.81 -12.48
N LEU A 51 -3.99 1.56 -12.82
CA LEU A 51 -3.23 2.41 -11.87
C LEU A 51 -4.02 3.62 -11.38
N GLN A 52 -5.08 4.04 -12.08
CA GLN A 52 -5.92 5.17 -11.67
C GLN A 52 -6.95 4.80 -10.57
N LYS A 53 -7.01 3.54 -10.13
CA LYS A 53 -7.97 3.06 -9.13
C LYS A 53 -7.39 3.08 -7.72
N ASN A 54 -8.25 3.34 -6.73
CA ASN A 54 -7.92 3.32 -5.30
C ASN A 54 -6.75 4.25 -4.92
N LEU A 55 -6.58 5.38 -5.62
CA LEU A 55 -5.55 6.37 -5.30
C LEU A 55 -5.76 6.98 -3.90
N ASP A 56 -7.00 7.04 -3.42
CA ASP A 56 -7.35 7.52 -2.09
C ASP A 56 -6.69 6.68 -0.96
N ASP A 57 -6.28 5.44 -1.23
CA ASP A 57 -5.53 4.63 -0.26
C ASP A 57 -4.18 5.28 0.10
N PHE A 58 -3.56 6.06 -0.80
CA PHE A 58 -2.33 6.78 -0.50
C PHE A 58 -2.57 7.93 0.48
N ASP A 59 -3.64 8.70 0.27
CA ASP A 59 -4.04 9.77 1.17
C ASP A 59 -4.43 9.23 2.55
N LEU A 60 -5.15 8.12 2.58
CA LEU A 60 -5.52 7.44 3.80
C LEU A 60 -4.30 6.92 4.56
N PHE A 61 -3.31 6.35 3.85
CA PHE A 61 -2.05 5.94 4.47
C PHE A 61 -1.29 7.14 5.05
N ALA A 62 -1.16 8.24 4.30
CA ALA A 62 -0.52 9.46 4.78
C ALA A 62 -1.23 10.02 6.03
N ARG A 63 -2.56 9.94 6.07
CA ARG A 63 -3.36 10.34 7.24
C ARG A 63 -3.01 9.52 8.47
N TYR A 64 -2.94 8.18 8.35
CA TYR A 64 -2.53 7.33 9.47
C TYR A 64 -1.13 7.66 9.98
N VAL A 65 -0.18 7.94 9.08
CA VAL A 65 1.18 8.36 9.47
C VAL A 65 1.14 9.65 10.27
N LEU A 66 0.42 10.67 9.79
CA LEU A 66 0.32 11.96 10.46
C LEU A 66 -0.36 11.87 11.82
N ASP A 67 -1.48 11.13 11.90
CA ASP A 67 -2.23 10.96 13.14
C ASP A 67 -1.42 10.15 14.17
N PHE A 68 -0.61 9.18 13.73
CA PHE A 68 0.32 8.45 14.59
C PHE A 68 1.42 9.37 15.13
N MET A 69 2.08 10.15 14.27
CA MET A 69 3.15 11.08 14.67
C MET A 69 2.64 12.18 15.62
N ALA A 70 1.42 12.66 15.43
CA ALA A 70 0.80 13.64 16.32
C ALA A 70 0.46 13.06 17.71
N GLY A 71 0.30 11.74 17.82
CA GLY A 71 0.08 11.03 19.07
C GLY A 71 1.35 10.73 19.87
N GLU A 72 2.53 10.84 19.27
CA GLU A 72 3.83 10.54 19.89
C GLU A 72 4.43 11.71 20.73
N GLU A 73 3.79 12.88 20.76
CA GLU A 73 4.26 14.04 21.54
C GLU A 73 3.86 14.03 23.04
N GLN A 74 3.53 12.86 23.63
CA GLN A 74 3.19 12.73 25.06
C GLN A 74 4.14 11.82 25.84
#